data_AF-A0A5B0SRE2-F1
#
_entry.id   AF-A0A5B0SRE2-F1
#
_cell.length_a   1.000
_cell.length_b   1.000
_cell.length_c   1.000
_cell.angle_alpha   90.00
_cell.angle_beta   90.00
_cell.angle_gamma   90.00
#
_symmetry.space_group_name_H-M   'P 1'
#
loop_
_entity.id
_entity.type
_entity.pdbx_description
1 polymer ?
#
loop_
_entity_poly.entity_id
_entity_poly.type
_entity_poly.pdbx_seq_one_letter_code
_entity_poly.pdbx_strand_id
1 'polypeptide(L)'
;MWQLNPAAIGPDPLSQIGSRVIPNEPMYMLLNLGISSTFGAVDLKKLGLPVKMRVDWVRVYQPVGTPINTNCSPSNYPTSQYIEDHLAAYMNPNLTTWEQYQKAHGDNTGNPKTGFPKNKLLDTC
;
A
#
# COMPACT_ATOMS: atom_id res chain seq x y z
N MET A 1 18.24 6.62 -21.43
CA MET A 1 17.05 6.38 -20.59
C MET A 1 17.43 5.32 -19.56
N TRP A 2 17.23 5.59 -18.26
CA TRP A 2 17.54 4.63 -17.19
C TRP A 2 16.34 3.71 -16.98
N GLN A 3 16.60 2.40 -16.87
CA GLN A 3 15.58 1.36 -16.63
C GLN A 3 16.10 0.44 -15.53
N LEU A 4 15.25 0.14 -14.55
CA LEU A 4 15.54 -0.79 -13.46
C LEU A 4 14.82 -2.11 -13.73
N ASN A 5 15.58 -3.20 -13.87
CA ASN A 5 14.99 -4.53 -14.01
C ASN A 5 14.63 -5.08 -12.62
N PRO A 6 13.51 -5.79 -12.44
CA PRO A 6 13.14 -6.39 -11.16
C PRO A 6 14.24 -7.29 -10.57
N ALA A 7 14.99 -8.00 -11.42
CA ALA A 7 16.14 -8.81 -11.03
C ALA A 7 17.29 -8.01 -10.40
N ALA A 8 17.32 -6.68 -10.55
CA ALA A 8 18.28 -5.81 -9.91
C ALA A 8 17.96 -5.55 -8.42
N ILE A 9 16.75 -5.88 -7.96
CA ILE A 9 16.31 -5.75 -6.56
C ILE A 9 16.20 -7.16 -5.95
N GLY A 10 17.35 -7.75 -5.63
CA GLY A 10 17.42 -9.08 -5.01
C GLY A 10 16.96 -9.11 -3.54
N PRO A 11 16.82 -10.31 -2.95
CA PRO A 11 16.50 -10.45 -1.54
C PRO A 11 17.65 -9.95 -0.65
N ASP A 12 17.32 -9.40 0.51
CA ASP A 12 18.27 -9.02 1.56
C ASP A 12 18.06 -9.94 2.78
N PRO A 13 18.93 -10.96 2.97
CA PRO A 13 18.81 -11.88 4.09
C PRO A 13 19.16 -11.24 5.44
N LEU A 14 19.94 -10.15 5.48
CA LEU A 14 20.28 -9.46 6.73
C LEU A 14 19.06 -8.73 7.29
N SER A 15 18.29 -8.10 6.40
CA SER A 15 17.04 -7.43 6.75
C SER A 15 15.81 -8.35 6.74
N GLN A 16 15.98 -9.65 6.44
CA GLN A 16 14.90 -10.64 6.29
C GLN A 16 13.85 -10.22 5.24
N ILE A 17 14.29 -9.59 4.16
CA ILE A 17 13.42 -9.09 3.09
C ILE A 17 13.61 -10.00 1.86
N GLY A 18 12.54 -10.65 1.42
CA GLY A 18 12.52 -11.39 0.15
C GLY A 18 12.59 -10.46 -1.07
N SER A 19 12.75 -11.04 -2.27
CA SER A 19 12.75 -10.27 -3.52
C SER A 19 11.48 -9.42 -3.63
N ARG A 20 11.63 -8.11 -3.82
CA ARG A 20 10.49 -7.21 -3.93
C ARG A 20 10.02 -7.15 -5.37
N VAL A 21 8.80 -7.61 -5.61
CA VAL A 21 8.10 -7.30 -6.86
C VAL A 21 7.86 -5.80 -6.93
N ILE A 22 8.01 -5.22 -8.12
CA ILE A 22 7.60 -3.84 -8.36
C ILE A 22 6.06 -3.83 -8.25
N PRO A 23 5.46 -2.97 -7.42
CA PRO A 23 4.01 -2.95 -7.26
C PRO A 23 3.32 -2.75 -8.60
N ASN A 24 2.50 -3.72 -9.00
CA ASN A 24 1.68 -3.64 -10.22
C ASN A 24 0.38 -2.87 -9.98
N GLU A 25 0.04 -2.61 -8.72
CA GLU A 25 -1.17 -1.90 -8.32
C GLU A 25 -0.95 -0.37 -8.36
N PRO A 26 -2.03 0.41 -8.61
CA PRO A 26 -1.98 1.86 -8.51
C PRO A 26 -1.47 2.31 -7.14
N MET A 27 -0.43 3.15 -7.12
CA MET A 27 0.10 3.75 -5.90
C MET A 27 -0.39 5.19 -5.72
N TYR A 28 -0.36 5.65 -4.47
CA TYR A 28 -0.61 7.05 -4.12
C TYR A 28 0.61 7.63 -3.39
N MET A 29 0.75 8.96 -3.42
CA MET A 29 1.78 9.65 -2.64
C MET A 29 1.25 10.00 -1.26
N LEU A 30 1.98 9.62 -0.22
CA LEU A 30 1.70 9.97 1.16
C LEU A 30 2.84 10.84 1.71
N LEU A 31 2.51 12.05 2.16
CA LEU A 31 3.43 12.95 2.85
C LEU A 31 3.00 13.02 4.31
N ASN A 32 3.83 12.53 5.23
CA ASN A 32 3.52 12.44 6.65
C ASN A 32 4.61 13.12 7.50
N LEU A 33 4.19 13.83 8.57
CA LEU A 33 5.04 14.27 9.66
C LEU A 33 4.73 13.42 10.89
N GLY A 34 5.51 12.35 11.08
CA GLY A 34 5.30 11.38 12.16
C GLY A 34 6.41 11.37 13.20
N ILE A 35 6.10 10.85 14.38
CA ILE A 35 7.06 10.52 15.44
C ILE A 35 6.88 9.04 15.79
N SER A 36 7.97 8.29 15.91
CA SER A 36 7.93 6.88 16.32
C SER A 36 9.15 6.53 17.17
N SER A 37 8.92 5.85 18.29
CA SER A 37 9.97 5.28 19.13
C SER A 37 10.64 4.05 18.52
N THR A 38 10.09 3.48 17.44
CA THR A 38 10.65 2.29 16.78
C THR A 38 11.66 2.62 15.68
N PHE A 39 11.65 3.83 15.13
CA PHE A 39 12.66 4.28 14.14
C PHE A 39 13.94 4.83 14.80
N GLY A 40 13.88 5.16 16.09
CA GLY A 40 15.00 5.68 16.88
C GLY A 40 14.55 6.14 18.26
N ALA A 41 15.51 6.37 19.16
CA ALA A 41 15.20 6.89 20.50
C ALA A 41 14.69 8.34 20.41
N VAL A 42 13.53 8.59 21.04
CA VAL A 42 12.86 9.90 21.02
C VAL A 42 13.06 10.61 22.36
N ASP A 43 13.73 11.76 22.36
CA ASP A 43 13.85 12.63 23.54
C ASP A 43 12.77 13.73 23.49
N LEU A 44 11.61 13.44 24.07
CA LEU A 44 10.46 14.35 24.06
C LEU A 44 10.73 15.71 24.74
N LYS A 45 11.69 15.78 25.67
CA LYS A 45 12.02 17.03 26.39
C LYS A 45 12.82 18.00 25.52
N LYS A 46 13.54 17.47 24.51
CA LYS A 46 14.29 18.29 23.54
C LYS A 46 13.49 18.59 22.27
N LEU A 47 12.29 18.02 22.13
CA LEU A 47 11.43 18.29 21.00
C LEU A 47 10.73 19.65 21.15
N GLY A 48 11.04 20.58 20.25
CA GLY A 48 10.38 21.89 20.18
C GLY A 48 9.00 21.78 19.51
N LEU A 49 7.99 21.34 20.26
CA LEU A 49 6.61 21.26 19.78
C LEU A 49 5.91 22.63 19.87
N PRO A 50 5.06 23.01 18.89
CA PRO A 50 4.64 22.22 17.72
C PRO A 50 5.66 22.28 16.56
N VAL A 51 5.88 21.13 15.92
CA VAL A 51 6.68 21.02 14.68
C VAL A 51 5.78 21.17 13.45
N LYS A 52 6.32 21.72 12.36
CA LYS A 52 5.58 21.95 11.12
C LYS A 52 6.38 21.44 9.92
N MET A 53 5.76 20.56 9.13
CA MET A 53 6.22 20.20 7.79
C MET A 53 5.52 21.15 6.81
N ARG A 54 6.29 21.84 5.97
CA ARG A 54 5.78 22.74 4.94
C ARG A 54 6.17 22.19 3.58
N VAL A 55 5.20 22.04 2.69
CA VAL A 55 5.38 21.55 1.31
C VAL A 55 4.89 22.66 0.38
N ASP A 56 5.77 23.16 -0.47
CA ASP A 56 5.45 24.26 -1.40
C ASP A 56 4.76 23.73 -2.66
N TRP A 57 5.34 22.70 -3.30
CA TRP A 57 4.73 22.04 -4.45
C TRP A 57 5.19 20.59 -4.59
N VAL A 58 4.37 19.81 -5.30
CA VAL A 58 4.66 18.43 -5.73
C VAL A 58 4.50 18.38 -7.25
N ARG A 59 5.46 17.78 -7.96
CA ARG A 59 5.38 17.53 -9.41
C ARG A 59 5.42 16.03 -9.68
N VAL A 60 4.47 15.54 -10.46
CA VAL A 60 4.40 14.15 -10.93
C VAL A 60 4.53 14.16 -12.44
N TYR A 61 5.40 13.30 -12.97
CA TYR A 61 5.66 13.18 -14.39
C TYR A 61 5.24 11.80 -14.87
N GLN A 62 4.56 11.74 -16.02
CA GLN A 62 4.28 10.51 -16.74
C GLN A 62 5.00 10.55 -18.10
N PRO A 63 5.43 9.40 -18.65
CA PRO A 63 6.15 9.38 -19.93
C PRO A 63 5.36 10.04 -21.06
N VAL A 64 6.03 10.88 -21.84
CA VAL A 64 5.41 11.57 -22.99
C VAL A 64 4.93 10.55 -24.00
N GLY A 65 3.70 10.71 -24.50
CA GLY A 65 3.06 9.79 -25.45
C GLY A 65 2.36 8.59 -24.80
N THR A 66 2.33 8.51 -23.45
CA THR A 66 1.47 7.54 -22.74
C THR A 66 0.16 8.21 -22.30
N PRO A 67 -0.96 7.48 -22.25
CA PRO A 67 -2.19 8.00 -21.66
C PRO A 67 -1.93 8.41 -20.21
N ILE A 68 -2.33 9.63 -19.87
CA ILE A 68 -2.33 10.11 -18.48
C ILE A 68 -3.28 9.21 -17.70
N ASN A 69 -2.74 8.42 -16.78
CA ASN A 69 -3.52 7.60 -15.88
C ASN A 69 -3.24 8.03 -14.44
N THR A 70 -4.12 8.86 -13.90
CA THR A 70 -4.14 9.26 -12.49
C THR A 70 -5.30 8.61 -11.73
N ASN A 71 -5.99 7.64 -12.35
CA ASN A 71 -7.11 6.95 -11.74
C ASN A 71 -6.57 5.86 -10.79
N CYS A 72 -7.05 5.88 -9.55
CA CYS A 72 -6.71 4.87 -8.55
C CYS A 72 -7.46 3.53 -8.78
N SER A 73 -8.34 3.45 -9.79
CA SER A 73 -9.14 2.27 -10.12
C SER A 73 -9.21 1.99 -11.62
N PRO A 74 -8.08 1.68 -12.27
CA PRO A 74 -8.05 1.29 -13.67
C PRO A 74 -8.78 -0.04 -13.90
N SER A 75 -9.14 -0.35 -15.14
CA SER A 75 -9.91 -1.56 -15.48
C SER A 75 -9.23 -2.87 -15.12
N ASN A 76 -7.89 -2.91 -15.14
CA ASN A 76 -7.09 -4.06 -14.73
C ASN A 76 -6.86 -4.15 -13.22
N TYR A 77 -7.10 -3.08 -12.46
CA TYR A 77 -7.03 -3.03 -11.00
C TYR A 77 -8.19 -2.19 -10.43
N PRO A 78 -9.43 -2.73 -10.41
CA PRO A 78 -10.62 -1.98 -10.04
C PRO A 78 -10.73 -1.79 -8.52
N THR A 79 -9.83 -0.99 -7.94
CA THR A 79 -9.70 -0.79 -6.49
C THR A 79 -11.00 -0.27 -5.85
N SER A 80 -11.72 0.66 -6.50
CA SER A 80 -13.01 1.17 -6.01
C SER A 80 -14.03 0.05 -5.85
N GLN A 81 -14.18 -0.80 -6.87
CA GLN A 81 -15.10 -1.94 -6.79
C GLN A 81 -14.67 -2.91 -5.68
N TYR A 82 -13.36 -3.12 -5.51
CA TYR A 82 -12.84 -3.95 -4.43
C TYR A 82 -13.20 -3.39 -3.04
N ILE A 83 -13.03 -2.09 -2.83
CA ILE A 83 -13.40 -1.40 -1.58
C ILE A 83 -14.91 -1.50 -1.35
N GLU A 84 -15.72 -1.24 -2.38
CA GLU A 84 -17.18 -1.35 -2.30
C GLU A 84 -17.62 -2.77 -1.93
N ASP A 85 -17.01 -3.79 -2.54
CA ASP A 85 -17.29 -5.18 -2.27
C ASP A 85 -16.87 -5.61 -0.83
N HIS A 86 -15.94 -4.88 -0.20
CA HIS A 86 -15.41 -5.17 1.14
C HIS A 86 -15.59 -3.99 2.11
N LEU A 87 -16.66 -3.20 1.96
CA LEU A 87 -16.81 -1.89 2.64
C LEU A 87 -16.66 -1.96 4.16
N ALA A 88 -17.12 -3.05 4.79
CA ALA A 88 -16.98 -3.23 6.24
C ALA A 88 -15.52 -3.32 6.70
N ALA A 89 -14.61 -3.87 5.88
CA ALA A 89 -13.17 -3.87 6.20
C ALA A 89 -12.57 -2.46 6.22
N TYR A 90 -13.08 -1.56 5.38
CA TYR A 90 -12.55 -0.20 5.23
C TYR A 90 -13.24 0.83 6.13
N MET A 91 -14.47 0.55 6.57
CA MET A 91 -15.27 1.48 7.39
C MET A 91 -15.32 1.11 8.87
N ASN A 92 -14.95 -0.11 9.26
CA ASN A 92 -15.00 -0.56 10.65
C ASN A 92 -13.61 -0.52 11.31
N PRO A 93 -13.33 0.43 12.21
CA PRO A 93 -12.02 0.55 12.86
C PRO A 93 -11.68 -0.63 13.79
N ASN A 94 -12.67 -1.45 14.16
CA ASN A 94 -12.44 -2.64 14.99
C ASN A 94 -11.97 -3.86 14.18
N LEU A 95 -12.03 -3.81 12.85
CA LEU A 95 -11.55 -4.86 11.95
C LEU A 95 -10.15 -4.50 11.47
N THR A 96 -9.15 -4.89 12.27
CA THR A 96 -7.73 -4.55 12.03
C THR A 96 -6.98 -5.62 11.23
N THR A 97 -7.58 -6.80 11.06
CA THR A 97 -7.01 -7.89 10.27
C THR A 97 -8.05 -8.50 9.32
N TRP A 98 -7.57 -9.05 8.20
CA TRP A 98 -8.44 -9.78 7.27
C TRP A 98 -9.07 -11.03 7.90
N GLU A 99 -8.39 -11.66 8.86
CA GLU A 99 -8.96 -12.76 9.65
C GLU A 99 -10.16 -12.30 10.49
N GLN A 100 -10.08 -11.12 11.13
CA GLN A 100 -11.19 -10.54 11.87
C GLN A 100 -12.36 -10.19 10.94
N TYR A 101 -12.05 -9.60 9.77
CA TYR A 101 -13.06 -9.32 8.75
C TYR A 101 -13.76 -10.60 8.30
N GLN A 102 -13.01 -11.64 7.92
CA GLN A 102 -13.58 -12.92 7.48
C GLN A 102 -14.39 -13.61 8.57
N LYS A 103 -13.94 -13.57 9.83
CA LYS A 103 -14.72 -14.16 10.93
C LYS A 103 -16.06 -13.44 11.12
N ALA A 104 -16.11 -12.14 10.87
CA ALA A 104 -17.31 -11.31 11.06
C ALA A 104 -18.22 -11.24 9.82
N HIS A 105 -17.66 -11.33 8.61
CA HIS A 105 -18.36 -11.06 7.34
C HIS A 105 -18.08 -12.11 6.25
N GLY A 106 -17.22 -13.08 6.53
CA GLY A 106 -16.81 -14.08 5.56
C GLY A 106 -17.87 -15.14 5.33
N ASP A 107 -17.85 -15.71 4.14
CA ASP A 107 -18.63 -16.88 3.76
C ASP A 107 -17.68 -18.06 3.45
N ASN A 108 -18.08 -19.28 3.80
CA ASN A 108 -17.30 -20.49 3.52
C ASN A 108 -17.41 -20.93 2.05
N THR A 109 -17.95 -20.07 1.18
CA THR A 109 -18.36 -20.37 -0.19
C THR A 109 -17.36 -19.91 -1.26
N GLY A 110 -16.25 -19.27 -0.86
CA GLY A 110 -15.22 -18.83 -1.81
C GLY A 110 -15.65 -17.63 -2.67
N ASN A 111 -16.62 -16.85 -2.20
CA ASN A 111 -17.09 -15.65 -2.88
C ASN A 111 -15.96 -14.59 -2.90
N PRO A 112 -15.60 -14.03 -4.06
CA PRO A 112 -14.57 -13.00 -4.17
C PRO A 112 -14.82 -11.72 -3.35
N LYS A 113 -16.05 -11.49 -2.89
CA LYS A 113 -16.47 -10.28 -2.13
C LYS A 113 -16.40 -10.44 -0.60
N THR A 114 -16.29 -11.68 -0.12
CA THR A 114 -16.33 -12.01 1.32
C THR A 114 -15.23 -13.00 1.73
N GLY A 115 -14.50 -13.56 0.76
CA GLY A 115 -13.33 -14.40 0.97
C GLY A 115 -12.07 -13.62 1.37
N PHE A 116 -11.01 -14.36 1.72
CA PHE A 116 -9.70 -13.77 2.02
C PHE A 116 -9.17 -13.14 0.73
N PRO A 117 -8.50 -11.98 0.79
CA PRO A 117 -7.88 -11.38 -0.39
C PRO A 117 -7.00 -12.42 -1.08
N LYS A 118 -7.21 -12.62 -2.38
CA LYS A 118 -6.40 -13.53 -3.18
C LYS A 118 -5.05 -12.88 -3.45
N ASN A 119 -4.21 -12.77 -2.44
CA ASN A 119 -2.81 -12.41 -2.61
C ASN A 119 -2.06 -13.62 -3.18
N LYS A 120 -2.19 -13.82 -4.50
CA LYS A 120 -1.32 -14.71 -5.25
C LYS A 120 -0.26 -13.86 -5.92
N LEU A 121 0.99 -14.02 -5.52
CA LEU A 121 2.11 -13.50 -6.29
C LEU A 121 2.04 -14.16 -7.68
N LEU A 122 1.94 -13.36 -8.74
CA LEU A 122 1.77 -13.86 -10.11
C LEU A 122 2.99 -14.67 -10.60
N ASP A 123 4.10 -14.54 -9.89
CA ASP A 123 5.44 -14.93 -10.32
C ASP A 123 5.97 -16.16 -9.57
N THR A 124 5.27 -16.62 -8.53
CA THR A 124 5.64 -17.82 -7.78
C THR A 124 4.62 -18.90 -8.05
N CYS A 125 5.11 -20.02 -8.60
CA CYS A 125 4.38 -21.27 -8.74
C CYS A 125 3.72 -21.69 -7.42
#